data_AF-A0A7G3ZWR9-F1
#
_entry.id   AF-A0A7G3ZWR9-F1
#
_cell.length_a   1.000
_cell.length_b   1.000
_cell.length_c   1.000
_cell.angle_alpha   90.00
_cell.angle_beta   90.00
_cell.angle_gamma   90.00
#
_symmetry.space_group_name_H-M   'P 1'
#
loop_
_entity.id
_entity.type
_entity.pdbx_description
1 polymer ?
#
loop_
_entity_poly.entity_id
_entity_poly.type
_entity_poly.pdbx_seq_one_letter_code
_entity_poly.pdbx_strand_id
1 'polypeptide(L)'
;MKKLVISSLLTVLSTVALADSVIVTKTHTWKSVPITVNAEKHIYTVDQGSIVVPGSEFYYTYSGYRCLTEKTNIVGVNAVVYHAGITGGSDIYCYPE
;
A
#
# COMPACT_ATOMS: atom_id res chain seq x y z
N MET A 1 54.44 0.95 11.72
CA MET A 1 53.40 1.45 10.80
C MET A 1 52.19 0.52 10.87
N LYS A 2 51.07 0.94 11.46
CA LYS A 2 49.77 0.25 11.34
C LYS A 2 48.74 1.33 11.03
N LYS A 3 48.56 1.60 9.74
CA LYS A 3 47.39 2.31 9.19
C LYS A 3 46.29 1.26 9.05
N LEU A 4 45.06 1.57 9.42
CA LEU A 4 43.79 1.03 8.89
C LEU A 4 42.67 1.67 9.72
N VAL A 5 42.25 2.88 9.35
CA VAL A 5 41.10 3.19 8.47
C VAL A 5 39.81 3.27 9.30
N ILE A 6 39.50 4.52 9.63
CA ILE A 6 38.16 5.02 9.92
C ILE A 6 37.30 4.69 8.69
N SER A 7 36.20 3.96 8.87
CA SER A 7 35.19 3.83 7.82
C SER A 7 33.79 3.81 8.43
N SER A 8 33.25 5.02 8.57
CA SER A 8 31.92 5.41 8.10
C SER A 8 30.80 4.39 8.35
N LEU A 9 30.07 4.58 9.45
CA LEU A 9 28.73 4.02 9.63
C LEU A 9 27.85 4.63 8.52
N LEU A 10 27.49 3.80 7.52
CA LEU A 10 26.62 4.21 6.43
C LEU A 10 25.30 4.73 6.99
N THR A 11 25.02 5.99 6.69
CA THR A 11 23.70 6.60 6.82
C THR A 11 22.69 5.78 6.01
N VAL A 12 21.81 5.06 6.70
CA VAL A 12 20.58 4.53 6.10
C VAL A 12 19.67 5.73 5.88
N LEU A 13 19.83 6.39 4.74
CA LEU A 13 18.98 7.51 4.34
C LEU A 13 17.60 7.00 3.96
N SER A 14 16.65 7.43 4.78
CA SER A 14 15.20 7.34 4.74
C SER A 14 14.59 7.50 3.33
N THR A 15 14.40 6.41 2.59
CA THR A 15 13.66 6.44 1.30
C THR A 15 12.14 6.32 1.46
N VAL A 16 11.62 6.15 2.68
CA VAL A 16 10.19 5.85 2.91
C VAL A 16 9.26 7.06 2.77
N ALA A 17 9.74 8.29 3.00
CA ALA A 17 8.87 9.46 3.08
C ALA A 17 8.31 9.94 1.73
N LEU A 18 9.04 9.71 0.62
CA LEU A 18 8.61 10.18 -0.70
C LEU A 18 7.48 9.31 -1.26
N ALA A 19 7.53 8.01 -1.01
CA ALA A 19 6.51 7.06 -1.45
C ALA A 19 5.15 7.34 -0.79
N ASP A 20 5.18 7.49 0.53
CA ASP A 20 4.01 7.81 1.34
C ASP A 20 3.36 9.12 0.86
N SER A 21 4.16 10.17 0.60
CA SER A 21 3.64 11.46 0.12
C SER A 21 2.86 11.41 -1.20
N VAL A 22 3.24 10.55 -2.16
CA VAL A 22 2.56 10.43 -3.46
C VAL A 22 1.24 9.69 -3.31
N ILE A 23 1.21 8.59 -2.54
CA ILE A 23 -0.02 7.81 -2.29
C ILE A 23 -1.02 8.65 -1.50
N VAL A 24 -0.54 9.33 -0.46
CA VAL A 24 -1.35 10.26 0.34
C VAL A 24 -1.96 11.33 -0.57
N THR A 25 -1.17 11.98 -1.43
CA THR A 25 -1.69 12.99 -2.36
C THR A 25 -2.79 12.45 -3.29
N LYS A 26 -2.62 11.25 -3.87
CA LYS A 26 -3.64 10.64 -4.76
C LYS A 26 -4.92 10.25 -4.00
N THR A 27 -4.79 9.88 -2.73
CA THR A 27 -5.93 9.40 -1.91
C THR A 27 -6.66 10.50 -1.15
N HIS A 28 -6.06 11.68 -0.96
CA HIS A 28 -6.72 12.85 -0.36
C HIS A 28 -8.00 13.27 -1.10
N THR A 29 -8.10 12.98 -2.40
CA THR A 29 -9.29 13.28 -3.20
C THR A 29 -10.36 12.19 -3.14
N TRP A 30 -10.10 11.06 -2.45
CA TRP A 30 -10.94 9.87 -2.45
C TRP A 30 -11.49 9.55 -1.06
N LYS A 31 -12.51 8.70 -0.98
CA LYS A 31 -13.12 8.25 0.28
C LYS A 31 -12.48 6.94 0.75
N SER A 32 -12.19 6.86 2.06
CA SER A 32 -11.63 5.66 2.68
C SER A 32 -12.68 4.57 2.88
N VAL A 33 -12.34 3.33 2.54
CA VAL A 33 -13.15 2.13 2.76
C VAL A 33 -12.33 1.11 3.57
N PRO A 34 -12.75 0.72 4.78
CA PRO A 34 -12.05 -0.29 5.55
C PRO A 34 -12.23 -1.69 4.91
N ILE A 35 -11.16 -2.47 4.90
CA ILE A 35 -11.16 -3.85 4.43
C ILE A 35 -10.55 -4.79 5.46
N THR A 36 -11.00 -6.04 5.43
CA THR A 36 -10.39 -7.14 6.18
C THR A 36 -9.48 -7.91 5.22
N VAL A 37 -8.25 -8.18 5.66
CA VAL A 37 -7.23 -8.85 4.84
C VAL A 37 -6.87 -10.20 5.45
N ASN A 38 -6.81 -11.23 4.59
CA ASN A 38 -6.16 -12.49 4.90
C ASN A 38 -4.81 -12.53 4.18
N ALA A 39 -3.74 -12.24 4.94
CA ALA A 39 -2.38 -12.18 4.42
C ALA A 39 -1.87 -13.53 3.89
N GLU A 40 -2.25 -14.64 4.53
CA GLU A 40 -1.82 -15.98 4.11
C GLU A 40 -2.36 -16.34 2.72
N LYS A 41 -3.64 -16.02 2.49
CA LYS A 41 -4.34 -16.33 1.24
C LYS A 41 -4.23 -15.23 0.20
N HIS A 42 -3.62 -14.09 0.53
CA HIS A 42 -3.55 -12.91 -0.34
C HIS A 42 -4.94 -12.47 -0.85
N ILE A 43 -5.93 -12.49 0.04
CA ILE A 43 -7.29 -12.03 -0.28
C ILE A 43 -7.76 -10.92 0.67
N TYR A 44 -8.70 -10.10 0.19
CA TYR A 44 -9.38 -9.10 1.00
C TYR A 44 -10.90 -9.23 0.90
N THR A 45 -11.61 -8.77 1.93
CA THR A 45 -13.07 -8.61 1.94
C THR A 45 -13.44 -7.20 2.37
N VAL A 46 -14.49 -6.66 1.77
CA VAL A 46 -15.05 -5.36 2.14
C VAL A 46 -16.28 -5.62 3.02
N ASP A 47 -16.24 -5.18 4.27
CA ASP A 47 -17.24 -5.52 5.30
C ASP A 47 -18.55 -4.70 5.21
N GLN A 48 -19.01 -4.38 4.00
CA GLN A 48 -20.20 -3.55 3.79
C GLN A 48 -21.27 -4.19 2.89
N GLY A 49 -21.50 -5.51 3.00
CA GLY A 49 -22.56 -6.18 2.23
C GLY A 49 -22.46 -5.93 0.71
N SER A 50 -23.59 -6.00 0.00
CA SER A 50 -23.70 -5.81 -1.46
C SER A 50 -23.42 -4.38 -1.95
N ILE A 51 -22.46 -3.66 -1.37
CA ILE A 51 -21.94 -2.46 -2.00
C ILE A 51 -21.07 -2.92 -3.18
N VAL A 52 -21.65 -2.84 -4.37
CA VAL A 52 -20.90 -2.65 -5.60
C VAL A 52 -20.11 -1.37 -5.39
N VAL A 53 -18.85 -1.45 -4.98
CA VAL A 53 -18.02 -0.26 -4.70
C VAL A 53 -17.94 0.53 -6.01
N PRO A 54 -18.64 1.68 -6.11
CA PRO A 54 -18.94 2.24 -7.40
C PRO A 54 -17.80 3.17 -7.78
N GLY A 55 -16.86 2.65 -8.56
CA GLY A 55 -15.95 3.48 -9.33
C GLY A 55 -14.78 4.09 -8.58
N SER A 56 -14.15 5.07 -9.23
CA SER A 56 -12.80 5.57 -8.98
C SER A 56 -12.64 6.55 -7.81
N GLU A 57 -13.65 6.70 -6.95
CA GLU A 57 -13.65 7.69 -5.86
C GLU A 57 -13.26 7.12 -4.49
N PHE A 58 -12.81 5.86 -4.44
CA PHE A 58 -12.51 5.16 -3.19
C PHE A 58 -11.07 4.66 -3.15
N TYR A 59 -10.45 4.74 -1.97
CA TYR A 59 -9.27 3.95 -1.62
C TYR A 59 -9.61 3.02 -0.46
N TYR A 60 -8.86 1.93 -0.35
CA TYR A 60 -9.09 0.93 0.69
C TYR A 60 -8.02 1.03 1.77
N THR A 61 -8.37 0.72 3.00
CA THR A 61 -7.46 0.77 4.15
C THR A 61 -7.57 -0.49 4.99
N TYR A 62 -6.42 -0.98 5.44
CA TYR A 62 -6.32 -1.95 6.51
C TYR A 62 -5.04 -1.68 7.30
N SER A 63 -4.93 -2.25 8.50
CA SER A 63 -3.89 -1.89 9.49
C SER A 63 -2.48 -1.68 8.89
N GLY A 64 -2.02 -0.43 8.83
CA GLY A 64 -0.67 -0.05 8.37
C GLY A 64 -0.49 0.02 6.85
N TYR A 65 -1.58 -0.05 6.08
CA TYR A 65 -1.53 -0.05 4.62
C TYR A 65 -2.64 0.79 4.00
N ARG A 66 -2.28 1.45 2.89
CA ARG A 66 -3.19 2.14 2.00
C ARG A 66 -3.23 1.46 0.65
N CYS A 67 -4.42 1.17 0.14
CA CYS A 67 -4.61 0.35 -1.04
C CYS A 67 -5.37 1.08 -2.15
N LEU A 68 -4.93 0.85 -3.39
CA LEU A 68 -5.51 1.42 -4.60
C LEU A 68 -5.95 0.31 -5.54
N THR A 69 -6.99 0.55 -6.35
CA THR A 69 -7.40 -0.38 -7.42
C THR A 69 -6.42 -0.40 -8.59
N GLU A 70 -5.62 0.65 -8.73
CA GLU A 70 -4.61 0.79 -9.77
C GLU A 70 -3.20 0.63 -9.19
N LYS A 71 -2.37 -0.16 -9.89
CA LYS A 71 -0.96 -0.26 -9.56
C LYS A 71 -0.27 1.08 -9.80
N THR A 72 0.35 1.61 -8.75
CA THR A 72 1.20 2.79 -8.80
C THR A 72 2.67 2.36 -8.78
N ASN A 73 3.45 2.88 -9.72
CA ASN A 73 4.89 2.66 -9.77
C ASN A 73 5.57 3.68 -8.86
N ILE A 74 5.92 3.25 -7.66
CA ILE A 74 6.58 4.08 -6.66
C ILE A 74 8.01 3.58 -6.51
N VAL A 75 8.98 4.46 -6.70
CA VAL A 75 10.40 4.11 -6.65
C VAL A 75 10.74 3.56 -5.26
N GLY A 76 11.24 2.33 -5.20
CA GLY A 76 11.69 1.69 -3.96
C GLY A 76 10.59 1.11 -3.07
N VAL A 77 9.32 1.12 -3.51
CA VAL A 77 8.20 0.52 -2.75
C VAL A 77 7.45 -0.48 -3.60
N ASN A 78 7.39 -1.72 -3.11
CA ASN A 78 6.62 -2.79 -3.73
C ASN A 78 5.24 -2.87 -3.08
N ALA A 79 4.19 -2.80 -3.90
CA ALA A 79 2.84 -3.06 -3.44
C ALA A 79 2.65 -4.54 -3.10
N VAL A 80 1.96 -4.82 -2.01
CA VAL A 80 1.37 -6.14 -1.78
C VAL A 80 0.07 -6.20 -2.55
N VAL A 81 -0.11 -7.24 -3.36
CA VAL A 81 -1.33 -7.42 -4.16
C VAL A 81 -2.28 -8.32 -3.39
N TYR A 82 -3.52 -7.88 -3.27
CA TYR A 82 -4.60 -8.68 -2.70
C TYR A 82 -5.72 -8.84 -3.71
N HIS A 83 -6.21 -10.07 -3.83
CA HIS A 83 -7.33 -10.42 -4.68
C HIS A 83 -8.64 -10.32 -3.90
N ALA A 84 -9.72 -9.95 -4.58
CA ALA A 84 -11.01 -9.95 -3.91
C ALA A 84 -11.40 -11.37 -3.49
N GLY A 85 -11.78 -11.54 -2.22
CA GLY A 85 -12.38 -12.78 -1.70
C GLY A 85 -13.85 -12.97 -2.09
N ILE A 86 -14.36 -12.14 -3.01
CA ILE A 86 -15.75 -12.12 -3.48
C ILE A 86 -15.79 -12.26 -5.00
N THR A 87 -16.87 -12.87 -5.52
CA THR A 87 -17.03 -13.08 -6.97
C THR A 87 -17.16 -11.73 -7.69
N GLY A 88 -16.39 -11.54 -8.77
CA GLY A 88 -16.42 -10.32 -9.59
C GLY A 88 -15.67 -9.12 -9.00
N GLY A 89 -14.96 -9.29 -7.88
CA GLY A 89 -14.08 -8.24 -7.36
C GLY A 89 -12.74 -8.18 -8.10
N SER A 90 -12.12 -7.00 -8.05
CA SER A 90 -10.83 -6.71 -8.67
C SER A 90 -9.67 -6.83 -7.68
N ASP A 91 -8.44 -6.73 -8.20
CA ASP A 91 -7.25 -6.64 -7.35
C ASP A 91 -7.14 -5.26 -6.70
N ILE A 92 -6.51 -5.22 -5.53
CA ILE A 92 -6.02 -3.99 -4.91
C ILE A 92 -4.51 -4.09 -4.64
N TYR A 93 -3.84 -2.96 -4.76
CA TYR A 93 -2.41 -2.79 -4.57
C TYR A 93 -2.20 -1.99 -3.29
N CYS A 94 -1.65 -2.65 -2.28
CA CYS A 94 -1.52 -2.12 -0.93
C CYS A 94 -0.07 -1.72 -0.64
N TYR A 95 0.10 -0.49 -0.20
CA TYR A 95 1.38 0.13 0.11
C TYR A 95 1.44 0.42 1.61
N PRO A 96 2.59 0.20 2.28
CA PRO A 96 2.75 0.59 3.68
C PRO A 96 2.48 2.08 3.87
N GLU A 97 1.75 2.44 4.92
CA GLU A 97 1.73 3.80 5.48
C GLU A 97 2.97 4.05 6.34
#